data_AF-A0A1G2BY75-F1
#
_entry.id   AF-A0A1G2BY75-F1
#
_cell.length_a   1.000
_cell.length_b   1.000
_cell.length_c   1.000
_cell.angle_alpha   90.00
_cell.angle_beta   90.00
_cell.angle_gamma   90.00
#
_symmetry.space_group_name_H-M   'P 1'
#
loop_
_entity.id
_entity.type
_entity.pdbx_description
1 polymer ?
#
loop_
_entity_poly.entity_id
_entity_poly.type
_entity_poly.pdbx_seq_one_letter_code
_entity_poly.pdbx_strand_id
1 'polypeptide(L)' 'MTKIALFEGKQIRRLWDDAKELWYFAVVDVVAVLTGSANPQVYWRVLKKRLIDKVLMKPLQNVTV' A
#
# COMPACT_ATOMS: atom_id res chain seq x y z
N MET A 1 6.43 23.48 -9.40
CA MET A 1 5.52 23.67 -8.24
C MET A 1 5.12 22.32 -7.68
N THR A 2 5.50 21.99 -6.44
CA THR A 2 5.13 20.76 -5.73
C THR A 2 3.67 20.82 -5.31
N LYS A 3 2.77 20.42 -6.22
CA LYS A 3 1.33 20.47 -6.04
C LYS A 3 0.92 19.39 -5.01
N ILE A 4 0.55 19.81 -3.81
CA ILE A 4 0.20 18.93 -2.67
C ILE A 4 -1.03 18.08 -3.05
N ALA A 5 -0.95 16.77 -2.85
CA ALA A 5 -2.11 15.89 -2.95
C ALA A 5 -2.76 15.78 -1.57
N LEU A 6 -3.96 16.33 -1.44
CA LEU A 6 -4.74 16.31 -0.20
C LEU A 6 -5.92 15.35 -0.39
N PHE A 7 -6.08 14.40 0.51
CA PHE A 7 -7.22 13.49 0.56
C PHE A 7 -7.77 13.48 1.99
N GLU A 8 -9.05 13.85 2.15
CA GLU A 8 -9.70 14.01 3.47
C GLU A 8 -8.92 14.88 4.48
N GLY A 9 -8.28 15.95 4.01
CA GLY A 9 -7.45 16.82 4.87
C GLY A 9 -6.11 16.24 5.27
N LYS A 10 -5.78 15.01 4.83
CA LYS A 10 -4.47 14.38 5.04
C LYS A 10 -3.61 14.49 3.79
N GLN A 11 -2.34 14.82 3.98
CA GLN A 11 -1.37 14.94 2.90
C GLN A 11 -0.85 13.56 2.49
N ILE A 12 -0.90 13.26 1.19
CA ILE A 12 -0.32 12.03 0.62
C ILE A 12 0.96 12.41 -0.14
N ARG A 13 2.09 11.80 0.24
CA ARG A 13 3.35 11.99 -0.48
C ARG A 13 3.27 11.31 -1.85
N ARG A 14 3.62 12.07 -2.89
CA ARG A 14 3.70 11.60 -4.27
C ARG A 14 4.97 12.09 -4.94
N LEU A 15 5.49 11.30 -5.87
CA LEU A 15 6.64 11.60 -6.71
C LEU A 15 6.26 11.33 -8.16
N TRP A 16 6.57 12.27 -9.04
CA TRP A 16 6.52 12.06 -10.48
C TRP A 16 7.87 11.52 -10.94
N ASP A 17 7.85 10.45 -11.73
CA ASP A 17 9.04 9.92 -12.41
C ASP A 17 8.92 10.19 -13.90
N ASP A 18 9.62 11.22 -14.38
CA ASP A 18 9.62 11.63 -15.78
C ASP A 18 10.16 10.54 -16.72
N ALA A 19 11.05 9.66 -16.25
CA ALA A 19 11.65 8.63 -17.11
C ALA A 19 10.68 7.48 -17.42
N LYS A 20 9.74 7.23 -16.51
CA LYS A 20 8.71 6.17 -16.67
C LYS A 20 7.33 6.73 -16.98
N GLU A 21 7.15 8.04 -16.90
CA GLU A 21 5.85 8.72 -16.97
C GLU A 21 4.85 8.17 -15.93
N LEU A 22 5.34 7.87 -14.72
CA LEU A 22 4.55 7.25 -13.65
C LEU A 22 4.49 8.11 -12.39
N TRP A 23 3.37 8.00 -11.69
CA TRP A 23 3.20 8.52 -10.34
C TRP A 23 3.50 7.45 -9.30
N TYR A 24 4.41 7.76 -8.40
CA TYR A 24 4.68 7.00 -7.20
C TYR A 24 3.98 7.64 -6.00
N PHE A 25 3.40 6.80 -5.14
CA PHE A 25 2.72 7.24 -3.92
C PHE A 25 3.29 6.51 -2.71
N ALA A 26 3.35 7.19 -1.57
CA ALA A 26 3.71 6.56 -0.32
C ALA A 26 2.57 5.65 0.16
N VAL A 27 2.77 4.33 0.06
CA VAL A 27 1.77 3.32 0.46
C VAL A 27 1.34 3.49 1.93
N VAL A 28 2.26 3.86 2.81
CA VAL A 28 1.96 4.11 4.23
C VAL A 28 0.95 5.26 4.39
N ASP A 29 1.08 6.33 3.61
CA ASP A 29 0.18 7.48 3.68
C ASP A 29 -1.22 7.07 3.17
N VAL A 30 -1.28 6.32 2.07
CA VAL A 30 -2.54 5.78 1.54
C VAL A 30 -3.24 4.90 2.57
N VAL A 31 -2.51 3.97 3.19
CA VAL A 31 -3.04 3.13 4.28
C VAL A 31 -3.52 3.99 5.45
N ALA A 32 -2.77 5.03 5.83
CA ALA A 32 -3.14 5.92 6.94
C ALA A 32 -4.46 6.68 6.68
N VAL A 33 -4.68 7.14 5.45
CA VAL A 33 -5.93 7.84 5.13
C VAL A 33 -7.09 6.85 5.06
N LEU A 34 -6.93 5.73 4.35
CA LEU A 34 -8.02 4.76 4.15
C LEU A 34 -8.42 4.00 5.42
N THR A 35 -7.48 3.73 6.32
CA THR A 35 -7.75 2.90 7.51
C THR A 35 -7.92 3.72 8.79
N GLY A 36 -7.53 4.99 8.80
CA GLY A 36 -7.49 5.81 10.01
C GLY A 36 -6.55 5.28 11.10
N SER A 37 -5.67 4.32 10.78
CA SER A 37 -4.81 3.67 11.77
C SER A 37 -3.85 4.65 12.43
N ALA A 38 -3.72 4.57 13.76
CA ALA A 38 -2.72 5.31 14.52
C ALA A 38 -1.28 4.86 14.20
N ASN A 39 -1.09 3.65 13.67
CA ASN A 39 0.21 3.14 13.23
C ASN A 39 0.11 2.45 11.85
N PRO A 40 0.02 3.25 10.77
CA PRO A 40 -0.18 2.75 9.41
C PRO A 40 1.00 1.92 8.90
N GLN A 41 2.21 2.13 9.42
CA GLN A 41 3.40 1.36 9.04
C GLN A 41 3.32 -0.09 9.53
N VAL A 42 2.85 -0.31 10.78
CA VAL A 42 2.60 -1.65 11.31
C VAL A 42 1.44 -2.31 10.56
N TYR A 43 0.37 -1.56 10.28
CA TYR A 43 -0.75 -2.06 9.49
C TYR A 43 -0.28 -2.54 8.12
N TRP A 44 0.51 -1.72 7.41
CA TRP A 44 1.09 -2.10 6.12
C TRP A 44 1.97 -3.35 6.21
N ARG A 45 2.81 -3.47 7.25
CA ARG A 45 3.65 -4.67 7.45
C ARG A 45 2.80 -5.95 7.57
N VAL A 46 1.73 -5.90 8.37
CA VAL A 46 0.83 -7.04 8.56
C VAL A 46 0.04 -7.32 7.28
N LEU A 47 -0.45 -6.29 6.60
CA LEU A 47 -1.15 -6.44 5.32
C LEU A 47 -0.25 -7.08 4.26
N LYS A 48 0.98 -6.58 4.09
CA LYS A 48 1.97 -7.15 3.18
C LYS A 48 2.24 -8.61 3.49
N LYS A 49 2.42 -8.96 4.77
CA LYS A 49 2.58 -10.36 5.19
C LYS A 49 1.37 -11.20 4.79
N ARG A 50 0.15 -10.76 5.10
CA ARG A 50 -1.09 -11.48 4.75
C ARG A 50 -1.29 -11.62 3.24
N LEU A 51 -0.93 -10.61 2.45
CA LEU A 51 -1.01 -10.67 0.99
C LEU A 51 -0.03 -11.70 0.44
N ILE A 52 1.21 -11.68 0.92
CA ILE A 52 2.22 -12.69 0.56
C ILE A 52 1.75 -14.07 1.00
N ASP A 53 1.35 -14.25 2.26
CA ASP A 53 0.88 -15.52 2.79
C ASP A 53 -0.32 -16.06 2.01
N LYS A 54 -1.32 -15.22 1.67
CA LYS A 54 -2.50 -15.64 0.87
C LYS A 54 -2.17 -15.93 -0.59
N VAL A 55 -1.24 -15.19 -1.18
CA VAL A 55 -0.80 -15.41 -2.57
C VAL A 55 0.09 -16.65 -2.65
N LEU A 56 0.89 -16.94 -1.62
CA LEU A 56 1.77 -18.11 -1.54
C LEU A 56 1.07 -19.37 -0.99
N MET A 57 -0.05 -19.25 -0.25
CA MET A 57 -0.87 -20.40 0.22
C MET A 57 -1.88 -20.93 -0.81
N LYS A 58 -1.85 -20.46 -2.07
CA LYS A 58 -2.46 -21.16 -3.20
C LYS A 58 -1.32 -21.69 -4.08
N PRO A 59 -0.68 -22.84 -3.75
CA PRO A 59 -1.31 -24.11 -4.07
C PRO A 59 -0.82 -25.29 -3.19
N LEU A 60 -1.48 -25.66 -2.08
CA LEU A 60 -1.25 -26.99 -1.46
C LEU A 60 -2.46 -27.63 -0.77
N GLN A 61 -3.69 -27.14 -1.00
CA GLN A 61 -4.90 -27.85 -0.51
C GLN A 61 -5.65 -28.65 -1.60
N ASN A 62 -5.09 -28.78 -2.80
CA ASN A 62 -5.65 -29.61 -3.88
C ASN A 62 -4.65 -30.67 -4.38
N VAL A 63 -3.98 -31.38 -3.47
CA VAL A 63 -3.44 -32.70 -3.82
C VAL A 63 -4.37 -33.73 -3.22
N THR A 64 -5.38 -34.10 -4.01
CA THR A 64 -6.07 -35.37 -3.89
C THR A 64 -5.06 -36.48 -4.17
N VAL A 65 -4.72 -37.27 -3.16
CA VAL A 65 -4.97 -38.73 -3.09
C VAL A 65 -5.14 -39.07 -1.61
#